data_AF-A0A7Y3CEJ6-F1
#
_entry.id   AF-A0A7Y3CEJ6-F1
#
_cell.length_a   1.000
_cell.length_b   1.000
_cell.length_c   1.000
_cell.angle_alpha   90.00
_cell.angle_beta   90.00
_cell.angle_gamma   90.00
#
_symmetry.space_group_name_H-M   'P 1'
#
loop_
_entity.id
_entity.type
_entity.pdbx_description
1 polymer ?
#
loop_
_entity_poly.entity_id
_entity_poly.type
_entity_poly.pdbx_seq_one_letter_code
_entity_poly.pdbx_strand_id
1 'polypeptide(L)'
;VVRLHIKKNILDTDGGIDQHKIDQVARMGGNWYTRANMGMFEVPKPIRSKGMGVDKLPDHIRNSTVLSGNDLGMLGNVEAMPTKEEIEAFIEENPGIRDLNKQNKGELIHKKAKEYLMKNEVSSAWKVLMLTQ
;
A
#
# COMPACT_ATOMS: atom_id res chain seq x y z
N VAL A 1 -19.93 -1.97 -24.55
CA VAL A 1 -21.35 -1.52 -24.56
C VAL A 1 -21.44 -0.26 -25.39
N VAL A 2 -22.37 -0.18 -26.35
CA VAL A 2 -22.48 0.98 -27.28
C VAL A 2 -23.53 2.00 -26.81
N ARG A 3 -24.61 1.55 -26.17
CA ARG A 3 -25.62 2.40 -25.54
C ARG A 3 -26.16 1.73 -24.27
N LEU A 4 -26.62 2.53 -23.32
CA LEU A 4 -27.30 2.11 -22.10
C LEU A 4 -28.67 2.80 -22.04
N HIS A 5 -29.70 2.08 -21.60
CA HIS A 5 -31.01 2.66 -21.31
C HIS A 5 -31.27 2.56 -19.81
N ILE A 6 -31.42 3.70 -19.16
CA ILE A 6 -31.53 3.82 -17.71
C ILE A 6 -32.79 4.61 -17.38
N LYS A 7 -33.60 4.11 -16.43
CA LYS A 7 -34.75 4.88 -15.93
C LYS A 7 -34.24 6.07 -15.13
N LYS A 8 -34.70 7.29 -15.44
CA LYS A 8 -34.23 8.50 -14.75
C LYS A 8 -34.45 8.48 -13.23
N ASN A 9 -35.46 7.77 -12.76
CA ASN A 9 -35.80 7.70 -11.34
C ASN A 9 -34.82 6.89 -10.48
N ILE A 10 -33.90 6.12 -11.07
CA ILE A 10 -32.86 5.40 -10.32
C ILE A 10 -31.53 6.17 -10.24
N LEU A 11 -31.49 7.39 -10.75
CA LEU A 11 -30.30 8.22 -10.67
C LEU A 11 -30.23 8.95 -9.32
N ASP A 12 -29.01 9.22 -8.86
CA ASP A 12 -28.73 10.14 -7.76
C ASP A 12 -28.64 11.60 -8.27
N THR A 13 -28.31 12.53 -7.37
CA THR A 13 -28.19 13.97 -7.68
C THR A 13 -27.01 14.29 -8.60
N ASP A 14 -26.00 13.44 -8.63
CA ASP A 14 -24.78 13.60 -9.44
C ASP A 14 -24.90 12.90 -10.80
N GLY A 15 -26.05 12.30 -11.09
CA GLY A 15 -26.31 11.54 -12.32
C GLY A 15 -25.74 10.12 -12.31
N GLY A 16 -25.22 9.66 -11.17
CA GLY A 16 -24.84 8.27 -10.93
C GLY A 16 -26.05 7.37 -10.73
N ILE A 17 -25.85 6.05 -10.82
CA ILE A 17 -26.91 5.08 -10.49
C ILE A 17 -26.91 4.90 -8.97
N ASP A 18 -28.03 5.24 -8.34
CA ASP A 18 -28.26 5.02 -6.92
C ASP A 18 -28.41 3.51 -6.65
N GLN A 19 -27.49 2.97 -5.87
CA GLN A 19 -27.41 1.54 -5.59
C GLN A 19 -28.63 0.99 -4.82
N HIS A 20 -29.36 1.84 -4.09
CA HIS A 20 -30.59 1.43 -3.41
C HIS A 20 -31.79 1.46 -4.37
N LYS A 21 -31.88 2.47 -5.25
CA LYS A 21 -33.01 2.65 -6.17
C LYS A 21 -33.01 1.65 -7.34
N ILE A 22 -31.85 1.18 -7.78
CA ILE A 22 -31.75 0.19 -8.87
C ILE A 22 -32.31 -1.20 -8.48
N ASP A 23 -32.38 -1.51 -7.18
CA ASP A 23 -33.08 -2.67 -6.63
C ASP A 23 -32.70 -4.01 -7.29
N GLN A 24 -31.39 -4.28 -7.35
CA GLN A 24 -30.86 -5.46 -8.00
C GLN A 24 -31.19 -6.76 -7.23
N VAL A 25 -31.27 -7.85 -7.99
CA VAL A 25 -31.37 -9.22 -7.46
C VAL A 25 -30.06 -9.98 -7.71
N ALA A 26 -29.61 -10.74 -6.73
CA ALA A 26 -28.44 -11.60 -6.82
C ALA A 26 -28.85 -13.07 -6.84
N ARG A 27 -28.18 -13.88 -7.65
CA ARG A 27 -28.38 -15.34 -7.71
C ARG A 27 -27.56 -16.01 -6.61
N MET A 28 -28.16 -16.99 -5.95
CA MET A 28 -27.50 -17.85 -4.97
C MET A 28 -27.38 -19.28 -5.53
N GLY A 29 -26.98 -20.25 -4.70
CA GLY A 29 -26.93 -21.65 -5.08
C GLY A 29 -28.33 -22.24 -5.38
N GLY A 30 -28.41 -23.15 -6.35
CA GLY A 30 -29.69 -23.75 -6.74
C GLY A 30 -30.69 -22.71 -7.25
N ASN A 31 -31.95 -22.78 -6.82
CA ASN A 31 -33.02 -21.87 -7.25
C ASN A 31 -33.16 -20.61 -6.38
N TRP A 32 -32.22 -20.36 -5.47
CA TRP A 32 -32.32 -19.26 -4.52
C TRP A 32 -31.87 -17.93 -5.12
N TYR A 33 -32.56 -16.87 -4.73
CA TYR A 33 -32.25 -15.48 -5.07
C TYR A 33 -32.36 -14.62 -3.82
N THR A 34 -31.64 -13.51 -3.80
CA THR A 34 -31.75 -12.49 -2.77
C THR A 34 -31.85 -11.11 -3.41
N ARG A 35 -32.44 -10.16 -2.68
CA ARG A 35 -32.54 -8.76 -3.08
C ARG A 35 -31.37 -7.99 -2.48
N ALA A 36 -30.55 -7.39 -3.33
CA ALA A 36 -29.30 -6.75 -2.93
C ALA A 36 -29.54 -5.56 -1.99
N ASN A 37 -30.61 -4.79 -2.21
CA ASN A 37 -30.88 -3.58 -1.42
C ASN A 37 -31.17 -3.85 0.07
N MET A 38 -31.62 -5.06 0.43
CA MET A 38 -31.91 -5.44 1.82
C MET A 38 -30.65 -5.80 2.60
N GLY A 39 -29.62 -6.30 1.90
CA GLY A 39 -28.38 -6.79 2.51
C GLY A 39 -27.18 -5.86 2.29
N MET A 40 -27.40 -4.64 1.81
CA MET A 40 -26.34 -3.70 1.47
C MET A 40 -25.83 -2.99 2.72
N PHE A 41 -24.50 -2.95 2.87
CA PHE A 41 -23.80 -2.21 3.92
C PHE A 41 -22.54 -1.59 3.33
N GLU A 42 -22.10 -0.49 3.94
CA GLU A 42 -20.88 0.19 3.54
C GLU A 42 -19.69 -0.33 4.35
N VAL A 43 -18.61 -0.64 3.64
CA VAL A 43 -17.31 -0.91 4.25
C VAL A 43 -16.40 0.25 3.85
N PRO A 44 -15.75 0.95 4.79
CA PRO A 44 -14.78 1.98 4.46
C PRO A 44 -13.75 1.39 3.51
N LYS A 45 -13.45 2.10 2.42
CA LYS A 45 -12.30 1.69 1.60
C LYS A 45 -11.10 1.63 2.54
N PRO A 46 -10.36 0.49 2.63
CA PRO A 46 -9.06 0.51 3.27
C PRO A 46 -8.32 1.66 2.59
N ILE A 47 -7.80 2.61 3.38
CA ILE A 47 -7.19 3.84 2.88
C ILE A 47 -6.23 3.40 1.77
N ARG A 48 -6.68 3.56 0.53
CA ARG A 48 -5.91 3.22 -0.66
C ARG A 48 -5.01 4.42 -0.84
N SER A 49 -4.11 4.64 0.11
CA SER A 49 -2.88 5.33 -0.21
C SER A 49 -2.35 4.58 -1.42
N LYS A 50 -2.22 5.27 -2.54
CA LYS A 50 -1.69 4.65 -3.75
C LYS A 50 -0.20 4.51 -3.46
N GLY A 51 0.16 3.41 -2.79
CA GLY A 51 1.55 3.09 -2.50
C GLY A 51 2.38 3.24 -3.76
N MET A 52 3.63 3.66 -3.62
CA MET A 52 4.53 3.94 -4.73
C MET A 52 4.71 2.74 -5.67
N GLY A 53 4.50 1.52 -5.14
CA GLY A 53 4.64 0.26 -5.85
C GLY A 53 6.10 -0.22 -5.88
N VAL A 54 6.28 -1.52 -6.06
CA VAL A 54 7.60 -2.17 -6.12
C VAL A 54 8.44 -1.64 -7.32
N ASP A 55 7.76 -1.25 -8.40
CA ASP A 55 8.36 -0.73 -9.63
C ASP A 55 8.99 0.67 -9.47
N LYS A 56 8.71 1.37 -8.37
CA LYS A 56 9.34 2.66 -8.04
C LYS A 56 10.45 2.55 -6.99
N LEU A 57 10.71 1.35 -6.46
CA LEU A 57 11.82 1.15 -5.52
C LEU A 57 13.17 1.35 -6.23
N PRO A 58 14.17 1.98 -5.59
CA PRO A 58 15.54 2.00 -6.08
C PRO A 58 16.08 0.61 -6.44
N ASP A 59 16.93 0.53 -7.46
CA ASP A 59 17.41 -0.77 -7.99
C ASP A 59 18.19 -1.59 -6.96
N HIS A 60 18.93 -0.94 -6.05
CA HIS A 60 19.66 -1.64 -4.99
C HIS A 60 18.71 -2.30 -3.98
N ILE A 61 17.54 -1.70 -3.74
CA ILE A 61 16.48 -2.25 -2.87
C ILE A 61 15.74 -3.37 -3.59
N ARG A 62 15.29 -3.12 -4.83
CA ARG A 62 14.53 -4.09 -5.62
C ARG A 62 15.31 -5.37 -5.88
N ASN A 63 16.61 -5.26 -6.13
CA ASN A 63 17.50 -6.38 -6.43
C ASN A 63 18.26 -6.90 -5.20
N SER A 64 17.78 -6.59 -3.98
CA SER A 64 18.40 -7.06 -2.76
C SER A 64 18.39 -8.59 -2.67
N THR A 65 19.53 -9.19 -2.30
CA THR A 65 19.63 -10.63 -1.99
C THR A 65 19.14 -10.99 -0.57
N VAL A 66 18.80 -9.98 0.24
CA VAL A 66 18.40 -10.13 1.65
C VAL A 66 16.90 -9.95 1.87
N LEU A 67 16.29 -8.99 1.15
CA LEU A 67 14.86 -8.69 1.25
C LEU A 67 14.04 -9.68 0.42
N SER A 68 12.91 -10.13 0.98
CA SER A 68 11.95 -11.01 0.30
C SER A 68 10.95 -10.21 -0.54
N GLY A 69 10.18 -10.88 -1.40
CA GLY A 69 9.09 -10.23 -2.15
C GLY A 69 8.04 -9.57 -1.24
N ASN A 70 7.78 -10.14 -0.06
CA ASN A 70 6.89 -9.53 0.92
C ASN A 70 7.49 -8.23 1.50
N ASP A 71 8.78 -8.23 1.81
CA ASP A 71 9.51 -7.05 2.30
C ASP A 71 9.44 -5.90 1.28
N LEU A 72 9.65 -6.22 0.00
CA LEU A 72 9.50 -5.26 -1.10
C LEU A 72 8.07 -4.74 -1.24
N GLY A 73 7.07 -5.61 -1.05
CA GLY A 73 5.65 -5.21 -1.05
C GLY A 73 5.32 -4.25 0.10
N MET A 74 5.87 -4.50 1.29
CA MET A 74 5.71 -3.60 2.45
C MET A 74 6.34 -2.23 2.19
N LEU A 75 7.56 -2.21 1.63
CA LEU A 75 8.25 -0.98 1.26
C LEU A 75 7.48 -0.22 0.16
N GLY A 76 6.97 -0.92 -0.85
CA GLY A 76 6.20 -0.33 -1.95
C GLY A 76 4.82 0.17 -1.57
N ASN A 77 4.32 -0.17 -0.38
CA ASN A 77 3.02 0.30 0.13
C ASN A 77 3.08 1.71 0.75
N VAL A 78 4.28 2.30 0.90
CA VAL A 78 4.41 3.71 1.34
C VAL A 78 4.05 4.67 0.21
N GLU A 79 3.53 5.85 0.54
CA GLU A 79 3.18 6.88 -0.45
C GLU A 79 4.41 7.54 -1.05
N ALA A 80 5.43 7.79 -0.22
CA ALA A 80 6.65 8.49 -0.58
C ALA A 80 7.85 7.96 0.21
N MET A 81 9.04 8.19 -0.34
CA MET A 81 10.31 7.95 0.35
C MET A 81 10.53 9.02 1.43
N PRO A 82 11.24 8.69 2.53
CA PRO A 82 11.56 9.67 3.56
C PRO A 82 12.42 10.81 2.99
N THR A 83 12.28 12.01 3.57
CA THR A 83 13.09 13.17 3.16
C THR A 83 14.50 13.10 3.74
N LYS A 84 15.42 13.92 3.22
CA LYS A 84 16.81 13.96 3.72
C LYS A 84 16.86 14.33 5.20
N GLU A 85 16.04 15.28 5.62
CA GLU A 85 15.97 15.75 7.00
C GLU A 85 15.49 14.62 7.93
N GLU A 86 14.51 13.81 7.49
CA GLU A 86 14.02 12.66 8.27
C GLU A 86 15.05 11.53 8.39
N ILE A 87 15.92 11.37 7.38
CA ILE A 87 17.02 10.41 7.39
C ILE A 87 18.13 10.89 8.33
N GLU A 88 18.53 12.16 8.24
CA GLU A 88 19.56 12.77 9.09
C GLU A 88 19.18 12.70 10.57
N ALA A 89 17.97 13.13 10.92
CA ALA A 89 17.46 13.06 12.30
C ALA A 89 17.49 11.61 12.84
N PHE A 90 17.12 10.63 12.00
CA PHE A 90 17.13 9.23 12.41
C PHE A 90 18.54 8.68 12.63
N ILE A 91 19.54 9.11 11.86
CA ILE A 91 20.94 8.74 12.08
C ILE A 91 21.47 9.33 13.39
N GLU A 92 21.09 10.56 13.71
CA GLU A 92 21.49 11.22 14.96
C GLU A 92 20.92 10.52 16.20
N GLU A 93 19.64 10.11 16.12
CA GLU A 93 18.97 9.37 17.19
C GLU A 93 19.48 7.93 17.36
N ASN A 94 20.11 7.35 16.32
CA ASN A 94 20.53 5.95 16.31
C ASN A 94 22.03 5.81 15.99
N PRO A 95 22.93 5.99 16.98
CA PRO A 95 24.39 5.96 16.77
C PRO A 95 24.89 4.69 16.09
N GLY A 96 24.29 3.53 16.40
CA GLY A 96 24.68 2.24 15.79
C GLY A 96 24.43 2.16 14.28
N ILE A 97 23.55 3.01 13.74
CA ILE A 97 23.28 3.11 12.30
C ILE A 97 24.33 3.98 11.60
N ARG A 98 24.84 5.00 12.30
CA ARG A 98 25.92 5.87 11.79
C ARG A 98 27.19 5.07 11.48
N ASP A 99 27.49 4.07 12.29
CA ASP A 99 28.65 3.19 12.08
C ASP A 99 28.48 2.25 10.89
N LEU A 100 27.25 1.80 10.62
CA LEU A 100 26.92 1.01 9.43
C LEU A 100 27.10 1.81 8.15
N ASN A 101 26.69 3.08 8.15
CA ASN A 101 26.87 3.99 7.02
C ASN A 101 28.36 4.19 6.68
N LYS A 102 29.20 4.46 7.69
CA LYS A 102 30.65 4.66 7.50
C LYS A 102 31.39 3.44 6.93
N GLN A 103 30.90 2.23 7.18
CA GLN A 103 31.54 1.00 6.74
C GLN A 103 31.15 0.58 5.32
N ASN A 104 30.20 1.27 4.67
CA ASN A 104 29.67 0.97 3.34
C ASN A 104 29.31 -0.52 3.13
N LYS A 105 28.78 -1.16 4.18
CA LYS A 105 28.42 -2.58 4.17
C LYS A 105 26.97 -2.75 3.72
N GLY A 106 26.72 -2.64 2.42
CA GLY A 106 25.38 -2.72 1.83
C GLY A 106 24.56 -3.92 2.33
N GLU A 107 25.14 -5.12 2.42
CA GLU A 107 24.42 -6.30 2.92
C GLU A 107 23.95 -6.14 4.38
N LEU A 108 24.75 -5.51 5.26
CA LEU A 108 24.36 -5.26 6.65
C LEU A 108 23.23 -4.24 6.75
N ILE A 109 23.23 -3.23 5.89
CA ILE A 109 22.16 -2.22 5.82
C ILE A 109 20.83 -2.90 5.46
N HIS A 110 20.84 -3.81 4.47
CA HIS A 110 19.64 -4.55 4.10
C HIS A 110 19.19 -5.55 5.18
N LYS A 111 20.12 -6.19 5.90
CA LYS A 111 19.78 -7.03 7.07
C LYS A 111 19.13 -6.20 8.18
N LYS A 112 19.68 -5.02 8.46
CA LYS A 112 19.13 -4.11 9.46
C LYS A 112 17.74 -3.61 9.06
N ALA A 113 17.54 -3.25 7.80
CA ALA A 113 16.22 -2.88 7.29
C ALA A 113 15.21 -4.03 7.43
N LYS A 114 15.63 -5.27 7.17
CA LYS A 114 14.78 -6.46 7.37
C LYS A 114 14.34 -6.63 8.82
N GLU A 115 15.23 -6.38 9.80
CA GLU A 115 14.86 -6.39 11.22
C GLU A 115 13.76 -5.38 11.55
N TYR A 116 13.80 -4.19 10.95
CA TYR A 116 12.76 -3.17 11.12
C TYR A 116 11.44 -3.59 10.45
N LEU A 117 11.50 -4.18 9.25
CA LEU A 117 10.30 -4.71 8.58
C LEU A 117 9.63 -5.83 9.37
N MET A 118 10.40 -6.73 9.99
CA MET A 118 9.85 -7.77 10.87
C MET A 118 9.11 -7.21 12.09
N LYS A 119 9.42 -5.98 12.50
CA LYS A 119 8.72 -5.24 13.58
C LYS A 119 7.58 -4.37 13.07
N ASN A 120 7.24 -4.44 11.78
CA ASN A 120 6.32 -3.53 11.09
C ASN A 120 6.75 -2.05 11.13
N GLU A 121 8.02 -1.76 11.39
CA GLU A 121 8.58 -0.40 11.40
C GLU A 121 9.06 0.00 10.00
N VAL A 122 8.12 0.11 9.06
CA VAL A 122 8.43 0.33 7.63
C VAL A 122 9.15 1.66 7.39
N SER A 123 8.81 2.71 8.13
CA SER A 123 9.49 4.02 8.04
C SER A 123 10.96 3.91 8.42
N SER A 124 11.28 3.25 9.54
CA SER A 124 12.66 3.01 9.99
C SER A 124 13.45 2.20 8.97
N ALA A 125 12.83 1.16 8.39
CA ALA A 125 13.47 0.35 7.34
C ALA A 125 13.85 1.18 6.11
N TRP A 126 12.96 2.08 5.66
CA TRP A 126 13.23 3.01 4.56
C TRP A 126 14.40 3.94 4.86
N LYS A 127 14.44 4.54 6.05
CA LYS A 127 15.53 5.45 6.45
C LYS A 127 16.88 4.75 6.48
N VAL A 128 16.93 3.47 6.88
CA VAL A 128 18.14 2.64 6.82
C VAL A 128 18.56 2.35 5.38
N LEU A 129 17.62 1.98 4.50
CA LEU A 129 17.91 1.65 3.10
C LEU A 129 18.33 2.85 2.24
N MET A 130 18.10 4.07 2.72
CA MET A 130 18.57 5.30 2.07
C MET A 130 20.05 5.61 2.34
N LEU A 131 20.70 4.88 3.25
CA LEU A 131 22.13 5.04 3.54
C LEU A 131 23.03 4.43 2.46
N THR A 132 22.50 3.52 1.65
CA THR A 132 23.21 2.87 0.54
C THR A 132 23.19 3.67 -0.77
N GLN A 133 22.67 4.91 -0.75
CA GLN A 133 22.61 5.80 -1.91
C GLN A 133 23.85 6.69 -2.05
#